data_AF-A0A3P1WYJ1-F1
#
_entry.id   AF-A0A3P1WYJ1-F1
#
_cell.length_a   1.000
_cell.length_b   1.000
_cell.length_c   1.000
_cell.angle_alpha   90.00
_cell.angle_beta   90.00
_cell.angle_gamma   90.00
#
_symmetry.space_group_name_H-M   'P 1'
#
loop_
_entity.id
_entity.type
_entity.pdbx_description
1 polymer ?
#
loop_
_entity_poly.entity_id
_entity_poly.type
_entity_poly.pdbx_seq_one_letter_code
_entity_poly.pdbx_strand_id
1 'polypeptide(L)'
;MSSAASSVQWNGDMSERSSDSIKVGITQKFKDTCNALSQASKELSVLSVECDATAILRSMMEGKEVKEVAAALRVLRHFDPKQILELLPLIYGLTEVSVHYYDALRVMAMVPAKKLRRALIPLVFERLLDPDNNYDYYSWRLTVSILQYCGFDEEAQQVAVLALASDDPEVREVGAELIAELASR
;
A
#
# COMPACT_ATOMS: atom_id res chain seq x y z
N MET A 1 -65.34 -56.12 30.02
CA MET A 1 -64.78 -54.75 30.11
C MET A 1 -63.35 -54.87 30.60
N SER A 2 -62.41 -54.30 29.84
CA SER A 2 -61.09 -53.79 30.26
C SER A 2 -60.07 -54.75 30.90
N SER A 3 -58.75 -54.66 30.64
CA SER A 3 -57.96 -53.83 29.73
C SER A 3 -56.56 -54.45 29.68
N ALA A 4 -55.96 -54.50 28.49
CA ALA A 4 -54.56 -54.80 28.32
C ALA A 4 -53.73 -53.57 28.73
N ALA A 5 -52.65 -53.78 29.47
CA ALA A 5 -51.62 -52.76 29.70
C ALA A 5 -50.31 -53.24 29.05
N SER A 6 -50.03 -52.71 27.86
CA SER A 6 -48.75 -52.84 27.17
C SER A 6 -47.77 -51.83 27.76
N SER A 7 -46.64 -52.30 28.28
CA SER A 7 -45.55 -51.45 28.74
C SER A 7 -44.72 -51.00 27.54
N VAL A 8 -44.82 -49.72 27.19
CA VAL A 8 -43.91 -49.07 26.25
C VAL A 8 -42.61 -48.74 26.99
N GLN A 9 -41.54 -49.44 26.61
CA GLN A 9 -40.18 -49.18 27.07
C GLN A 9 -39.62 -47.98 26.29
N TRP A 10 -39.42 -46.85 26.98
CA TRP A 10 -38.82 -45.65 26.41
C TRP A 10 -37.29 -45.83 26.28
N ASN A 11 -36.80 -45.89 25.04
CA ASN A 11 -35.37 -45.81 24.71
C ASN A 11 -34.91 -44.35 24.74
N GLY A 12 -34.49 -43.86 25.90
CA GLY A 12 -33.83 -42.57 26.06
C GLY A 12 -32.31 -42.73 26.16
N ASP A 13 -31.60 -42.93 25.05
CA ASP A 13 -30.11 -42.89 25.05
C ASP A 13 -29.46 -42.63 23.67
N MET A 14 -30.19 -42.05 22.70
CA MET A 14 -29.65 -41.78 21.35
C MET A 14 -29.36 -40.31 21.05
N SER A 15 -29.81 -39.37 21.88
CA SER A 15 -29.71 -37.94 21.58
C SER A 15 -28.34 -37.31 21.90
N GLU A 16 -27.64 -37.79 22.94
CA GLU A 16 -26.38 -37.17 23.38
C GLU A 16 -25.18 -37.64 22.54
N ARG A 17 -25.08 -38.94 22.21
CA ARG A 17 -24.03 -39.47 21.32
C ARG A 17 -24.05 -38.86 19.92
N SER A 18 -25.24 -38.50 19.42
CA SER A 18 -25.40 -37.87 18.11
C SER A 18 -24.81 -36.45 18.10
N SER A 19 -25.05 -35.66 19.14
CA SER A 19 -24.56 -34.27 19.26
C SER A 19 -23.03 -34.18 19.32
N ASP A 20 -22.39 -35.06 20.09
CA ASP A 20 -20.93 -35.06 20.25
C ASP A 20 -20.22 -35.54 18.98
N SER A 21 -20.77 -36.55 18.29
CA SER A 21 -20.22 -37.00 17.01
C SER A 21 -20.28 -35.93 15.91
N ILE A 22 -21.34 -35.12 15.91
CA ILE A 22 -21.53 -34.00 14.97
C ILE A 22 -20.53 -32.88 15.27
N LYS A 23 -20.33 -32.52 16.54
CA LYS A 23 -19.34 -31.50 16.95
C LYS A 23 -17.90 -31.90 16.61
N VAL A 24 -17.55 -33.17 16.83
CA VAL A 24 -16.24 -33.72 16.45
C VAL A 24 -16.04 -33.66 14.93
N GLY A 25 -17.08 -34.01 14.16
CA GLY A 25 -17.06 -33.92 12.69
C GLY A 25 -16.87 -32.50 12.16
N ILE A 26 -17.56 -31.50 12.75
CA ILE A 26 -17.42 -30.09 12.37
C ILE A 26 -16.02 -29.56 12.70
N THR A 27 -15.50 -29.91 13.89
CA THR A 27 -14.18 -29.45 14.34
C THR A 27 -13.06 -30.04 13.48
N GLN A 28 -13.18 -31.32 13.11
CA GLN A 28 -12.22 -31.96 12.23
C GLN A 28 -12.25 -31.34 10.83
N LYS A 29 -13.46 -31.13 10.27
CA LYS A 29 -13.63 -30.49 8.97
C LYS A 29 -13.07 -29.06 8.93
N PHE A 30 -13.25 -28.30 10.01
CA PHE A 30 -12.64 -26.97 10.17
C PHE A 30 -11.11 -27.05 10.18
N LYS A 31 -10.55 -27.99 10.95
CA LYS A 31 -9.09 -28.21 11.02
C LYS A 31 -8.51 -28.61 9.67
N ASP A 32 -9.18 -29.50 8.94
CA ASP A 32 -8.77 -29.92 7.60
C ASP A 32 -8.82 -28.73 6.62
N THR A 33 -9.82 -27.85 6.74
CA THR A 33 -9.93 -26.63 5.95
C THR A 33 -8.79 -25.64 6.26
N CYS A 34 -8.47 -25.41 7.54
CA CYS A 34 -7.34 -24.57 7.93
C CYS A 34 -6.00 -25.13 7.44
N ASN A 35 -5.83 -26.45 7.46
CA ASN A 35 -4.63 -27.12 6.95
C ASN A 35 -4.52 -26.96 5.42
N ALA A 36 -5.63 -27.14 4.69
CA ALA A 36 -5.67 -26.93 3.25
C ALA A 36 -5.37 -25.46 2.87
N LEU A 37 -5.93 -24.51 3.62
CA LEU A 37 -5.66 -23.07 3.43
C LEU A 37 -4.18 -22.74 3.70
N SER A 38 -3.61 -23.32 4.75
CA SER A 38 -2.19 -23.15 5.09
C SER A 38 -1.28 -23.77 4.04
N GLN A 39 -1.68 -24.91 3.46
CA GLN A 39 -0.94 -25.57 2.40
C GLN A 39 -0.99 -24.76 1.10
N ALA A 40 -2.17 -24.29 0.69
CA ALA A 40 -2.32 -23.40 -0.45
C ALA A 40 -1.52 -22.10 -0.28
N SER A 41 -1.49 -21.53 0.93
CA SER A 41 -0.67 -20.35 1.24
C SER A 41 0.84 -20.62 1.07
N LYS A 42 1.34 -21.81 1.46
CA LYS A 42 2.74 -22.19 1.25
C LYS A 42 3.07 -22.40 -0.21
N GLU A 43 2.20 -23.06 -0.96
CA GLU A 43 2.36 -23.27 -2.41
C GLU A 43 2.36 -21.94 -3.17
N LEU A 44 1.45 -21.03 -2.82
CA LEU A 44 1.45 -19.67 -3.34
C LEU A 44 2.70 -18.88 -2.93
N SER A 45 3.26 -19.13 -1.74
CA SER A 45 4.52 -18.50 -1.32
C SER A 45 5.70 -18.98 -2.16
N VAL A 46 5.73 -20.25 -2.55
CA VAL A 46 6.77 -20.79 -3.46
C VAL A 46 6.61 -20.21 -4.86
N LEU A 47 5.39 -20.17 -5.40
CA LEU A 47 5.10 -19.55 -6.70
C LEU A 47 5.36 -18.03 -6.70
N SER A 48 5.18 -17.37 -5.55
CA SER A 48 5.51 -15.96 -5.32
C SER A 48 7.02 -15.69 -5.34
N VAL A 49 7.87 -16.70 -5.10
CA VAL A 49 9.33 -16.55 -5.26
C VAL A 49 9.72 -16.64 -6.74
N GLU A 50 8.99 -17.40 -7.54
CA GLU A 50 9.18 -17.49 -9.01
C GLU A 50 8.51 -16.32 -9.76
N CYS A 51 7.44 -15.76 -9.20
CA CYS A 51 6.70 -14.64 -9.73
C CYS A 51 7.01 -13.39 -8.91
N ASP A 52 8.09 -12.69 -9.27
CA ASP A 52 8.42 -11.40 -8.64
C ASP A 52 7.33 -10.38 -8.98
N ALA A 53 6.33 -10.30 -8.12
CA ALA A 53 5.20 -9.42 -8.31
C ALA A 53 5.64 -7.94 -8.39
N THR A 54 6.74 -7.56 -7.74
CA THR A 54 7.27 -6.20 -7.85
C THR A 54 7.90 -5.94 -9.22
N ALA A 55 8.54 -6.95 -9.84
CA ALA A 55 9.06 -6.85 -11.21
C ALA A 55 7.93 -6.72 -12.25
N ILE A 56 6.82 -7.44 -12.07
CA ILE A 56 5.63 -7.30 -12.93
C ILE A 56 5.04 -5.89 -12.81
N LEU A 57 4.82 -5.42 -11.58
CA LEU A 57 4.27 -4.09 -11.35
C LEU A 57 5.20 -2.97 -11.84
N ARG A 58 6.52 -3.16 -11.69
CA ARG A 58 7.54 -2.28 -12.29
C ARG A 58 7.34 -2.17 -13.80
N SER A 59 7.29 -3.30 -14.50
CA SER A 59 7.06 -3.35 -15.94
C SER A 59 5.75 -2.66 -16.35
N MET A 60 4.66 -2.91 -15.62
CA MET A 60 3.37 -2.24 -15.87
C MET A 60 3.43 -0.72 -15.67
N MET A 61 4.21 -0.24 -14.70
CA MET A 61 4.38 1.20 -14.46
C MET A 61 5.31 1.85 -15.50
N GLU A 62 6.33 1.14 -15.97
CA GLU A 62 7.27 1.59 -16.99
C GLU A 62 6.67 1.57 -18.41
N GLY A 63 5.67 0.72 -18.66
CA GLY A 63 4.98 0.60 -19.95
C GLY A 63 4.18 1.84 -20.37
N LYS A 64 4.02 2.83 -19.48
CA LYS A 64 3.31 4.13 -19.71
C LYS A 64 1.85 4.03 -20.13
N GLU A 65 1.29 2.83 -20.30
CA GLU A 65 -0.12 2.62 -20.57
C GLU A 65 -0.94 2.98 -19.33
N VAL A 66 -1.75 4.04 -19.41
CA VAL A 66 -2.50 4.62 -18.28
C VAL A 66 -3.32 3.56 -17.53
N LYS A 67 -3.92 2.62 -18.27
CA LYS A 67 -4.73 1.53 -17.68
C LYS A 67 -3.87 0.55 -16.90
N GLU A 68 -2.68 0.24 -17.38
CA GLU A 68 -1.75 -0.69 -16.73
C GLU A 68 -1.14 -0.05 -15.49
N VAL A 69 -0.69 1.21 -15.59
CA VAL A 69 -0.20 1.98 -14.44
C VAL A 69 -1.27 2.08 -13.35
N ALA A 70 -2.51 2.41 -13.72
CA ALA A 70 -3.62 2.50 -12.77
C ALA A 70 -3.94 1.13 -12.14
N ALA A 71 -3.85 0.03 -12.90
CA ALA A 71 -4.00 -1.32 -12.35
C ALA A 71 -2.88 -1.65 -11.37
N ALA A 72 -1.63 -1.32 -11.70
CA ALA A 72 -0.49 -1.54 -10.82
C ALA A 72 -0.62 -0.78 -9.50
N LEU A 73 -0.98 0.52 -9.54
CA LEU A 73 -1.21 1.34 -8.34
C LEU A 73 -2.36 0.80 -7.47
N ARG A 74 -3.40 0.20 -8.06
CA ARG A 74 -4.46 -0.48 -7.28
C ARG A 74 -3.94 -1.73 -6.60
N VAL A 75 -3.15 -2.54 -7.30
CA VAL A 75 -2.58 -3.78 -6.75
C VAL A 75 -1.63 -3.46 -5.59
N LEU A 76 -0.82 -2.41 -5.71
CA LEU A 76 0.11 -1.97 -4.64
C LEU A 76 -0.58 -1.63 -3.32
N ARG A 77 -1.89 -1.36 -3.31
CA ARG A 77 -2.65 -1.13 -2.06
C ARG A 77 -2.77 -2.40 -1.20
N HIS A 78 -2.41 -3.55 -1.73
CA HIS A 78 -2.40 -4.82 -1.01
C HIS A 78 -0.99 -5.29 -0.63
N PHE A 79 0.04 -4.49 -0.93
CA PHE A 79 1.43 -4.83 -0.66
C PHE A 79 1.87 -4.35 0.72
N ASP A 80 2.85 -5.07 1.28
CA ASP A 80 3.50 -4.64 2.51
C ASP A 80 4.31 -3.36 2.27
N PRO A 81 4.46 -2.49 3.28
CA PRO A 81 5.25 -1.25 3.14
C PRO A 81 6.67 -1.46 2.63
N LYS A 82 7.30 -2.62 2.91
CA LYS A 82 8.63 -2.94 2.41
C LYS A 82 8.64 -3.05 0.88
N GLN A 83 7.65 -3.72 0.31
CA GLN A 83 7.57 -3.94 -1.14
C GLN A 83 7.14 -2.66 -1.87
N ILE A 84 6.29 -1.83 -1.25
CA ILE A 84 5.99 -0.48 -1.79
C ILE A 84 7.27 0.35 -1.89
N LEU A 85 8.14 0.28 -0.88
CA LEU A 85 9.41 1.01 -0.87
C LEU A 85 10.39 0.55 -1.97
N GLU A 86 10.34 -0.71 -2.39
CA GLU A 86 11.16 -1.24 -3.52
C GLU A 86 10.79 -0.60 -4.87
N LEU A 87 9.60 0.00 -4.95
CA LEU A 87 9.06 0.67 -6.13
C LEU A 87 8.92 2.19 -5.93
N LEU A 88 9.42 2.72 -4.80
CA LEU A 88 9.23 4.13 -4.44
C LEU A 88 9.70 5.11 -5.53
N PRO A 89 10.85 4.94 -6.21
CA PRO A 89 11.27 5.87 -7.27
C PRO A 89 10.27 5.97 -8.42
N LEU A 90 9.67 4.84 -8.82
CA LEU A 90 8.65 4.82 -9.87
C LEU A 90 7.36 5.45 -9.40
N ILE A 91 6.91 5.11 -8.19
CA ILE A 91 5.70 5.69 -7.59
C ILE A 91 5.86 7.20 -7.44
N TYR A 92 7.03 7.67 -7.00
CA TYR A 92 7.34 9.10 -6.93
C TYR A 92 7.29 9.76 -8.31
N GLY A 93 7.90 9.16 -9.34
CA GLY A 93 7.80 9.68 -10.71
C GLY A 93 6.35 9.77 -11.23
N LEU A 94 5.47 8.87 -10.81
CA LEU A 94 4.05 8.93 -11.16
C LEU A 94 3.29 10.09 -10.49
N THR A 95 3.85 10.70 -9.43
CA THR A 95 3.29 11.93 -8.86
C THR A 95 3.46 13.13 -9.79
N GLU A 96 4.47 13.12 -10.67
CA GLU A 96 4.70 14.16 -11.68
C GLU A 96 3.69 14.05 -12.84
N VAL A 97 2.96 12.92 -12.94
CA VAL A 97 1.97 12.67 -13.98
C VAL A 97 0.56 12.91 -13.43
N SER A 98 -0.12 13.94 -13.93
CA SER A 98 -1.39 14.44 -13.38
C SER A 98 -2.48 13.36 -13.21
N VAL A 99 -2.58 12.40 -14.14
CA VAL A 99 -3.60 11.32 -14.08
C VAL A 99 -3.31 10.30 -12.97
N HIS A 100 -2.07 10.19 -12.50
CA HIS A 100 -1.64 9.21 -11.50
C HIS A 100 -1.35 9.81 -10.13
N TYR A 101 -1.24 11.15 -10.05
CA TYR A 101 -0.86 11.90 -8.85
C TYR A 101 -1.50 11.39 -7.55
N TYR A 102 -2.83 11.42 -7.47
CA TYR A 102 -3.53 11.06 -6.23
C TYR A 102 -3.41 9.58 -5.87
N ASP A 103 -3.36 8.69 -6.85
CA ASP A 103 -3.24 7.26 -6.60
C ASP A 103 -1.82 6.89 -6.16
N ALA A 104 -0.79 7.53 -6.75
CA ALA A 104 0.60 7.40 -6.31
C ALA A 104 0.80 7.93 -4.89
N LEU A 105 0.28 9.12 -4.57
CA LEU A 105 0.33 9.69 -3.22
C LEU A 105 -0.31 8.77 -2.18
N ARG A 106 -1.49 8.21 -2.48
CA ARG A 106 -2.17 7.28 -1.59
C ARG A 106 -1.33 6.04 -1.31
N VAL A 107 -0.69 5.48 -2.33
CA VAL A 107 0.20 4.32 -2.16
C VAL A 107 1.39 4.68 -1.28
N MET A 108 2.03 5.84 -1.48
CA MET A 108 3.12 6.27 -0.60
C MET A 108 2.64 6.46 0.85
N ALA A 109 1.46 7.04 1.07
CA ALA A 109 0.90 7.27 2.40
C ALA A 109 0.53 5.99 3.17
N MET A 110 0.49 4.82 2.50
CA MET A 110 0.33 3.53 3.16
C MET A 110 1.61 3.07 3.87
N VAL A 111 2.77 3.64 3.52
CA VAL A 111 4.05 3.33 4.15
C VAL A 111 4.14 4.08 5.49
N PRO A 112 4.54 3.43 6.61
CA PRO A 112 4.72 4.11 7.88
C PRO A 112 5.65 5.31 7.74
N ALA A 113 5.22 6.48 8.25
CA ALA A 113 5.88 7.77 8.04
C ALA A 113 7.40 7.73 8.28
N LYS A 114 7.87 7.06 9.36
CA LYS A 114 9.30 6.93 9.66
C LYS A 114 10.09 6.18 8.56
N LYS A 115 9.49 5.15 7.96
CA LYS A 115 10.11 4.38 6.87
C LYS A 115 10.04 5.15 5.57
N LEU A 116 8.91 5.79 5.29
CA LEU A 116 8.72 6.62 4.10
C LEU A 116 9.70 7.80 4.11
N ARG A 117 9.77 8.58 5.19
CA ARG A 117 10.71 9.70 5.34
C ARG A 117 12.15 9.28 5.03
N ARG A 118 12.60 8.16 5.61
CA ARG A 118 13.96 7.66 5.39
C ARG A 118 14.28 7.36 3.92
N ALA A 119 13.29 6.92 3.15
CA ALA A 119 13.48 6.54 1.75
C ALA A 119 13.17 7.69 0.77
N LEU A 120 12.11 8.45 1.03
CA LEU A 120 11.60 9.51 0.16
C LEU A 120 12.48 10.75 0.19
N ILE A 121 12.93 11.19 1.38
CA ILE A 121 13.70 12.44 1.49
C ILE A 121 15.00 12.37 0.66
N PRO A 122 15.85 11.34 0.78
CA PRO A 122 17.03 11.22 -0.08
C PRO A 122 16.69 11.25 -1.57
N LEU A 123 15.66 10.51 -1.98
CA LEU A 123 15.21 10.45 -3.38
C LEU A 123 14.76 11.83 -3.90
N VAL A 124 14.02 12.60 -3.10
CA VAL A 124 13.57 13.95 -3.46
C VAL A 124 14.76 14.87 -3.68
N PHE A 125 15.70 14.92 -2.73
CA PHE A 125 16.86 15.79 -2.84
C PHE A 125 17.83 15.34 -3.93
N GLU A 126 17.97 14.03 -4.18
CA GLU A 126 18.74 13.51 -5.31
C GLU A 126 18.20 14.04 -6.64
N ARG A 127 16.87 14.02 -6.84
CA ARG A 127 16.26 14.53 -8.07
C ARG A 127 16.31 16.06 -8.18
N LEU A 128 16.12 16.79 -7.08
CA LEU A 128 16.18 18.26 -7.08
C LEU A 128 17.59 18.81 -7.33
N LEU A 129 18.62 18.06 -6.90
CA LEU A 129 20.02 18.45 -7.03
C LEU A 129 20.70 17.84 -8.26
N ASP A 130 20.01 16.99 -9.02
CA ASP A 130 20.50 16.46 -10.28
C ASP A 130 20.68 17.64 -11.26
N PRO A 131 21.91 17.90 -11.74
CA PRO A 131 22.19 19.03 -12.64
C PRO A 131 21.48 18.91 -14.00
N ASP A 132 21.05 17.70 -14.38
CA ASP A 132 20.32 17.46 -15.62
C ASP A 132 18.79 17.49 -15.42
N ASN A 133 18.32 17.78 -14.19
CA ASN A 133 16.90 17.97 -13.96
C ASN A 133 16.40 19.27 -14.63
N ASN A 134 15.21 19.21 -15.20
CA ASN A 134 14.53 20.35 -15.80
C ASN A 134 13.31 20.76 -14.96
N TYR A 135 13.43 20.74 -13.64
CA TYR A 135 12.32 21.09 -12.76
C TYR A 135 12.02 22.58 -12.85
N ASP A 136 10.82 22.87 -13.35
CA ASP A 136 10.26 24.20 -13.46
C ASP A 136 9.56 24.65 -12.17
N TYR A 137 9.04 25.87 -12.19
CA TYR A 137 8.19 26.44 -11.14
C TYR A 137 7.19 25.42 -10.54
N TYR A 138 6.46 24.67 -11.38
CA TYR A 138 5.44 23.72 -10.93
C TYR A 138 6.02 22.48 -10.27
N SER A 139 7.15 21.99 -10.77
CA SER A 139 7.84 20.81 -10.24
C SER A 139 8.29 21.03 -8.79
N TRP A 140 8.79 22.23 -8.48
CA TRP A 140 9.16 22.61 -7.10
C TRP A 140 7.94 22.73 -6.18
N ARG A 141 6.84 23.38 -6.62
CA ARG A 141 5.58 23.42 -5.83
C ARG A 141 5.02 22.04 -5.57
N LEU A 142 5.05 21.18 -6.59
CA LEU A 142 4.55 19.82 -6.51
C LEU A 142 5.35 19.02 -5.48
N THR A 143 6.67 19.14 -5.50
CA THR A 143 7.55 18.48 -4.53
C THR A 143 7.21 18.89 -3.10
N VAL A 144 7.04 20.19 -2.83
CA VAL A 144 6.60 20.67 -1.52
C VAL A 144 5.23 20.12 -1.15
N SER A 145 4.28 20.11 -2.10
CA SER A 145 2.93 19.59 -1.86
C SER A 145 2.92 18.10 -1.50
N ILE A 146 3.77 17.29 -2.15
CA ILE A 146 3.95 15.87 -1.84
C ILE A 146 4.50 15.69 -0.43
N LEU A 147 5.54 16.46 -0.06
CA LEU A 147 6.14 16.38 1.27
C LEU A 147 5.14 16.77 2.37
N GLN A 148 4.38 17.86 2.17
CA GLN A 148 3.31 18.26 3.08
C GLN A 148 2.23 17.18 3.20
N TYR A 149 1.82 16.58 2.08
CA TYR A 149 0.84 15.49 2.10
C TYR A 149 1.30 14.30 2.95
N CYS A 150 2.60 14.02 2.94
CA CYS A 150 3.22 12.99 3.77
C CYS A 150 3.51 13.42 5.22
N GLY A 151 3.24 14.67 5.60
CA GLY A 151 3.54 15.23 6.93
C GLY A 151 5.02 15.53 7.16
N PHE A 152 5.76 15.83 6.09
CA PHE A 152 7.19 16.15 6.10
C PHE A 152 7.41 17.66 5.94
N ASP A 153 6.79 18.43 6.85
CA ASP A 153 6.75 19.90 6.76
C ASP A 153 8.13 20.56 6.91
N GLU A 154 9.00 20.00 7.74
CA GLU A 154 10.38 20.48 7.88
C GLU A 154 11.16 20.32 6.57
N GLU A 155 11.03 19.17 5.91
CA GLU A 155 11.67 18.91 4.64
C GLU A 155 11.05 19.71 3.49
N ALA A 156 9.73 19.95 3.54
CA ALA A 156 9.05 20.88 2.63
C ALA A 156 9.62 22.30 2.75
N GLN A 157 9.89 22.77 3.96
CA GLN A 157 10.54 24.06 4.19
C GLN A 157 11.96 24.09 3.63
N GLN A 158 12.72 23.01 3.78
CA GLN A 158 14.07 22.91 3.19
C GLN A 158 14.04 23.00 1.67
N VAL A 159 13.07 22.34 1.02
CA VAL A 159 12.88 22.45 -0.44
C VAL A 159 12.53 23.89 -0.85
N ALA A 160 11.67 24.58 -0.09
CA ALA A 160 11.33 25.98 -0.38
C ALA A 160 12.54 26.92 -0.24
N VAL A 161 13.37 26.71 0.78
CA VAL A 161 14.63 27.46 0.96
C VAL A 161 15.62 27.16 -0.16
N LEU A 162 15.72 25.91 -0.59
CA LEU A 162 16.57 25.52 -1.71
C LEU A 162 16.10 26.17 -3.02
N ALA A 163 14.79 26.20 -3.28
CA ALA A 163 14.21 26.89 -4.42
C ALA A 163 14.54 28.40 -4.40
N LEU A 164 14.39 29.05 -3.23
CA LEU A 164 14.71 30.47 -3.06
C LEU A 164 16.19 30.78 -3.35
N ALA A 165 17.08 29.82 -3.11
CA ALA A 165 18.51 29.96 -3.39
C ALA A 165 18.88 29.65 -4.85
N SER A 166 17.92 29.26 -5.70
CA SER A 166 18.18 28.92 -7.11
C SER A 166 18.63 30.14 -7.92
N ASP A 167 19.54 29.90 -8.87
CA ASP A 167 19.95 30.89 -9.86
C ASP A 167 18.83 31.17 -10.88
N ASP A 168 17.97 30.18 -11.13
CA ASP A 168 16.78 30.32 -11.98
C ASP A 168 15.77 31.30 -11.33
N PRO A 169 15.42 32.42 -12.00
CA PRO A 169 14.46 33.38 -11.47
C PRO A 169 13.06 32.83 -11.16
N GLU A 170 12.54 31.92 -11.98
CA GLU A 170 11.21 31.34 -11.78
C GLU A 170 11.21 30.37 -10.58
N VAL A 171 12.29 29.58 -10.44
CA VAL A 171 12.48 28.69 -9.28
C VAL A 171 12.69 29.51 -7.99
N ARG A 172 13.38 30.64 -8.08
CA ARG A 172 13.55 31.55 -6.95
C ARG A 172 12.24 32.22 -6.53
N GLU A 173 11.40 32.61 -7.48
CA GLU A 173 10.07 33.16 -7.23
C GLU A 173 9.18 32.15 -6.48
N VAL A 174 9.11 30.90 -6.97
CA VAL A 174 8.35 29.87 -6.26
C VAL A 174 8.88 29.61 -4.85
N GLY A 175 10.20 29.66 -4.64
CA GLY A 175 10.79 29.54 -3.30
C GLY A 175 10.30 30.63 -2.35
N ALA A 176 10.22 31.88 -2.82
CA ALA A 176 9.71 33.00 -2.04
C ALA A 176 8.22 32.83 -1.69
N GLU A 177 7.40 32.42 -2.65
CA GLU A 177 5.98 32.14 -2.44
C GLU A 177 5.76 31.01 -1.43
N LEU A 178 6.47 29.89 -1.60
CA LEU A 178 6.37 28.73 -0.73
C LEU A 178 6.77 29.07 0.71
N ILE A 179 7.82 29.87 0.92
CA ILE A 179 8.22 30.33 2.25
C ILE A 179 7.10 31.16 2.91
N ALA A 180 6.49 32.08 2.15
CA ALA A 180 5.39 32.90 2.66
C ALA A 180 4.15 32.05 3.01
N GLU A 181 3.80 31.10 2.15
CA GLU A 181 2.68 30.17 2.36
C GLU A 181 2.90 29.27 3.58
N LEU A 182 4.10 28.69 3.71
CA LEU A 182 4.47 27.81 4.83
C LEU A 182 4.47 28.55 6.18
N ALA A 183 4.90 29.82 6.20
CA ALA A 183 4.89 30.64 7.41
C ALA A 183 3.48 31.06 7.87
N SER A 184 2.47 30.93 7.00
CA SER A 184 1.08 31.34 7.28
C SER A 184 0.18 30.23 7.85
N ARG A 185 0.73 29.02 8.04
CA ARG A 185 0.02 27.84 8.56
C ARG A 185 0.29 27.61 10.03
#